data_AF-A0A4Q3YPM0-F1
#
_entry.id   AF-A0A4Q3YPM0-F1
#
_cell.length_a   1.000
_cell.length_b   1.000
_cell.length_c   1.000
_cell.angle_alpha   90.00
_cell.angle_beta   90.00
_cell.angle_gamma   90.00
#
_symmetry.space_group_name_H-M   'P 1'
#
loop_
_entity.id
_entity.type
_entity.pdbx_description
1 polymer ?
#
loop_
_entity_poly.entity_id
_entity_poly.type
_entity_poly.pdbx_seq_one_letter_code
_entity_poly.pdbx_strand_id
1 'polypeptide(L)'
;MIRAQSREQTSSMNKRVSRLDDAARAGWLYYVAGNTQDQIATKLGVSRQSAQRLVSLARSEGLVRVQIDHPIANCLELSDALRNRLGLKYVDVTPTDPGSDSTISGVAEAACAEVERWLKREEPVIVAVGTGRTLKAAVELLPR
;
A
#
# COMPACT_ATOMS: atom_id res chain seq x y z
N MET A 1 2.32 -24.33 -33.69
CA MET A 1 1.39 -23.60 -32.80
C MET A 1 2.01 -23.21 -31.45
N ILE A 2 2.73 -24.09 -30.75
CA ILE A 2 3.28 -23.83 -29.39
C ILE A 2 4.25 -22.62 -29.33
N ARG A 3 5.15 -22.44 -30.30
CA ARG A 3 6.13 -21.31 -30.32
C ARG A 3 5.51 -19.91 -30.52
N ALA A 4 4.32 -19.83 -31.13
CA ALA A 4 3.65 -18.54 -31.38
C ALA A 4 2.95 -18.03 -30.11
N GLN A 5 2.28 -18.93 -29.38
CA GLN A 5 1.63 -18.62 -28.10
C GLN A 5 2.63 -18.19 -27.03
N SER A 6 3.83 -18.79 -26.98
CA SER A 6 4.87 -18.36 -26.04
C SER A 6 5.42 -16.95 -26.34
N ARG A 7 5.48 -16.52 -27.61
CA ARG A 7 5.95 -15.17 -27.97
C ARG A 7 4.92 -14.08 -27.66
N GLU A 8 3.63 -14.36 -27.85
CA GLU A 8 2.56 -13.41 -27.51
C GLU A 8 2.43 -13.20 -25.99
N GLN A 9 2.59 -14.26 -25.21
CA GLN A 9 2.59 -14.17 -23.74
C GLN A 9 3.75 -13.32 -23.21
N THR A 10 4.96 -13.48 -23.75
CA THR A 10 6.12 -12.66 -23.36
C THR A 10 5.96 -11.18 -23.73
N SER A 11 5.38 -10.89 -24.90
CA SER A 11 5.12 -9.51 -25.35
C SER A 11 4.07 -8.80 -24.48
N SER A 12 3.01 -9.52 -24.10
CA SER A 12 1.97 -9.02 -23.19
C SER A 12 2.53 -8.73 -21.79
N MET A 13 3.39 -9.62 -21.28
CA MET A 13 4.05 -9.44 -19.98
C MET A 13 4.95 -8.21 -19.97
N ASN A 14 5.81 -8.04 -20.99
CA ASN A 14 6.68 -6.86 -21.09
C ASN A 14 5.91 -5.54 -21.17
N LYS A 15 4.78 -5.51 -21.90
CA LYS A 15 3.90 -4.34 -21.92
C LYS A 15 3.29 -4.02 -20.56
N ARG A 16 2.93 -5.06 -19.78
CA ARG A 16 2.40 -4.87 -18.43
C ARG A 16 3.46 -4.32 -17.47
N VAL A 17 4.67 -4.88 -17.50
CA VAL A 17 5.81 -4.41 -16.68
C VAL A 17 6.12 -2.94 -16.99
N SER A 18 6.31 -2.60 -18.27
CA SER A 18 6.55 -1.22 -18.69
C SER A 18 5.44 -0.25 -18.25
N ARG A 19 4.18 -0.69 -18.22
CA ARG A 19 3.07 0.13 -17.77
C ARG A 19 3.05 0.34 -16.26
N LEU A 20 3.49 -0.65 -15.47
CA LEU A 20 3.65 -0.51 -14.02
C LEU A 20 4.85 0.40 -13.70
N ASP A 21 5.91 0.35 -14.49
CA ASP A 21 7.05 1.27 -14.35
C ASP A 21 6.63 2.73 -14.59
N ASP A 22 5.85 2.98 -15.66
CA ASP A 22 5.31 4.31 -15.94
C ASP A 22 4.32 4.77 -14.86
N ALA A 23 3.55 3.85 -14.27
CA ALA A 23 2.67 4.14 -13.15
C ALA A 23 3.47 4.52 -11.90
N ALA A 24 4.51 3.75 -11.55
CA ALA A 24 5.40 4.06 -10.43
C ALA A 24 6.05 5.44 -10.59
N ARG A 25 6.56 5.75 -11.78
CA ARG A 25 7.15 7.07 -12.11
C ARG A 25 6.12 8.19 -11.98
N ALA A 26 4.92 8.01 -12.51
CA ALA A 26 3.84 8.99 -12.40
C ALA A 26 3.43 9.21 -10.93
N GLY A 27 3.30 8.13 -10.16
CA GLY A 27 3.01 8.17 -8.74
C GLY A 27 4.06 8.95 -7.95
N TRP A 28 5.35 8.67 -8.19
CA TRP A 28 6.45 9.39 -7.54
C TRP A 28 6.43 10.89 -7.88
N LEU A 29 6.28 11.24 -9.16
CA LEU A 29 6.21 12.64 -9.60
C LEU A 29 5.03 13.40 -8.95
N TYR A 30 3.90 12.73 -8.73
CA TYR A 30 2.73 13.33 -8.12
C TYR A 30 2.88 13.49 -6.60
N TYR A 31 3.09 12.38 -5.87
CA TYR A 31 3.04 12.37 -4.41
C TYR A 31 4.32 12.89 -3.75
N VAL A 32 5.48 12.70 -4.39
CA VAL A 32 6.78 13.10 -3.83
C VAL A 32 7.26 14.41 -4.42
N ALA A 33 7.24 14.54 -5.75
CA ALA A 33 7.74 15.75 -6.42
C ALA A 33 6.70 16.88 -6.56
N GLY A 34 5.45 16.65 -6.16
CA GLY A 34 4.39 17.67 -6.17
C GLY A 34 3.99 18.16 -7.55
N ASN A 35 4.25 17.38 -8.61
CA ASN A 35 3.91 17.78 -9.97
C ASN A 35 2.41 17.69 -10.26
N THR A 36 1.89 18.64 -11.03
CA THR A 36 0.52 18.57 -11.56
C THR A 36 0.41 17.51 -12.66
N GLN A 37 -0.80 17.04 -12.95
CA GLN A 37 -1.04 16.06 -14.01
C GLN A 37 -0.58 16.53 -15.38
N ASP A 38 -0.67 17.84 -15.68
CA ASP A 38 -0.15 18.42 -16.92
C ASP A 38 1.38 18.37 -16.97
N GLN A 39 2.06 18.70 -15.86
CA GLN A 39 3.52 18.60 -15.78
C GLN A 39 4.01 17.15 -15.90
N ILE A 40 3.28 16.20 -15.29
CA ILE A 40 3.57 14.76 -15.40
C ILE A 40 3.40 14.31 -16.85
N ALA A 41 2.33 14.72 -17.51
CA ALA A 41 2.06 14.42 -18.91
C ALA A 41 3.22 14.86 -19.82
N THR A 42 3.70 16.09 -19.64
CA THR A 42 4.87 16.59 -20.37
C THR A 42 6.13 15.79 -20.07
N LYS A 43 6.42 15.49 -18.79
CA LYS A 43 7.62 14.74 -18.38
C LYS A 43 7.64 13.29 -18.88
N LEU A 44 6.47 12.66 -19.00
CA LEU A 44 6.33 11.27 -19.44
C LEU A 44 6.01 11.14 -20.94
N GLY A 45 5.81 12.24 -21.67
CA GLY A 45 5.47 12.21 -23.10
C GLY A 45 4.10 11.59 -23.39
N VAL A 46 3.14 11.76 -22.48
CA VAL A 46 1.78 11.20 -22.59
C VAL A 46 0.72 12.29 -22.51
N SER A 47 -0.55 11.96 -22.81
CA SER A 47 -1.65 12.90 -22.59
C SER A 47 -1.92 13.15 -21.11
N ARG A 48 -2.54 14.28 -20.75
CA ARG A 48 -2.99 14.57 -19.37
C ARG A 48 -3.88 13.45 -18.81
N GLN A 49 -4.82 12.96 -19.62
CA GLN A 49 -5.71 11.86 -19.22
C GLN A 49 -4.92 10.57 -18.96
N SER A 50 -3.91 10.28 -19.78
CA SER A 50 -3.02 9.14 -19.57
C SER A 50 -2.21 9.29 -18.28
N ALA A 51 -1.65 10.47 -18.00
CA ALA A 51 -0.94 10.76 -16.76
C ALA A 51 -1.83 10.56 -15.52
N GLN A 52 -3.07 11.08 -15.55
CA GLN A 52 -4.05 10.85 -14.49
C GLN A 52 -4.32 9.36 -14.29
N ARG A 53 -4.49 8.60 -15.38
CA ARG A 53 -4.69 7.13 -15.31
C ARG A 53 -3.48 6.41 -14.74
N LEU A 54 -2.25 6.84 -15.05
CA LEU A 54 -1.03 6.26 -14.50
C LEU A 54 -0.89 6.52 -13.00
N VAL A 55 -1.20 7.73 -12.53
CA VAL A 55 -1.24 8.04 -11.08
C VAL A 55 -2.29 7.18 -10.37
N SER A 56 -3.50 7.07 -10.94
CA SER A 56 -4.54 6.20 -10.38
C SER A 56 -4.13 4.73 -10.38
N LEU A 57 -3.46 4.26 -11.44
CA LEU A 57 -2.95 2.90 -11.53
C LEU A 57 -1.89 2.61 -10.46
N ALA A 58 -1.00 3.57 -10.21
CA ALA A 58 0.02 3.45 -9.17
C ALA A 58 -0.61 3.23 -7.79
N ARG A 59 -1.70 3.95 -7.50
CA ARG A 59 -2.46 3.78 -6.26
C ARG A 59 -3.24 2.46 -6.24
N SER A 60 -3.94 2.09 -7.31
CA SER A 60 -4.78 0.88 -7.33
C SER A 60 -3.98 -0.43 -7.32
N GLU A 61 -2.77 -0.42 -7.89
CA GLU A 61 -1.84 -1.57 -7.88
C GLU A 61 -0.96 -1.60 -6.62
N GLY A 62 -1.18 -0.70 -5.65
CA GLY A 62 -0.44 -0.69 -4.38
C GLY A 62 1.02 -0.24 -4.51
N LEU A 63 1.41 0.43 -5.60
CA LEU A 63 2.77 0.95 -5.81
C LEU A 63 3.08 2.17 -4.94
N VAL A 64 2.06 2.76 -4.32
CA VAL A 64 2.16 3.92 -3.44
C VAL A 64 1.59 3.57 -2.07
N ARG A 65 2.43 3.64 -1.04
CA ARG A 65 2.02 3.56 0.37
C ARG A 65 2.10 4.97 0.97
N VAL A 66 1.00 5.43 1.57
CA VAL A 66 0.93 6.75 2.22
C VAL A 66 1.05 6.53 3.72
N GLN A 67 2.17 6.98 4.29
CA GLN A 67 2.33 7.06 5.74
C GLN A 67 2.06 8.50 6.18
N ILE A 68 1.12 8.67 7.09
CA ILE A 68 0.84 9.95 7.72
C ILE A 68 1.54 9.92 9.08
N ASP A 69 2.64 10.64 9.20
CA ASP A 69 3.29 10.89 10.49
C ASP A 69 2.59 12.09 11.15
N HIS A 70 1.50 11.80 11.86
CA HIS A 70 0.78 12.78 12.65
C HIS A 70 0.44 12.15 13.99
N PRO A 71 0.77 12.78 15.13
CA PRO A 71 0.20 12.39 16.40
C PRO A 71 -1.28 12.74 16.33
N ILE A 72 -2.11 11.80 15.88
CA ILE A 72 -3.54 11.89 16.16
C ILE A 72 -3.62 11.67 17.67
N ALA A 73 -3.50 12.76 18.43
CA ALA A 73 -3.34 12.75 19.89
C ALA A 73 -4.37 11.81 20.53
N ASN A 74 -5.61 11.86 20.04
CA ASN A 74 -6.70 10.99 20.47
C ASN A 74 -6.44 9.49 20.26
N CYS A 75 -5.83 9.07 19.15
CA CYS A 75 -5.49 7.67 18.89
C CYS A 75 -4.36 7.20 19.83
N LEU A 76 -3.36 8.05 20.05
CA LEU A 76 -2.26 7.74 20.95
C LEU A 76 -2.74 7.61 22.40
N GLU A 77 -3.49 8.60 22.88
CA GLU A 77 -4.10 8.60 24.22
C GLU A 77 -4.99 7.37 24.43
N LEU A 78 -5.80 7.01 23.42
CA LEU A 78 -6.65 5.82 23.50
C LEU A 78 -5.85 4.53 23.53
N SER A 79 -4.79 4.41 22.72
CA SER A 79 -3.89 3.26 22.74
C SER A 79 -3.26 3.05 24.13
N ASP A 80 -2.74 4.12 24.73
CA ASP A 80 -2.14 4.07 26.06
C ASP A 80 -3.17 3.74 27.15
N ALA A 81 -4.35 4.34 27.09
CA ALA A 81 -5.43 4.05 28.03
C ALA A 81 -5.87 2.57 27.95
N LEU A 82 -6.04 2.02 26.75
CA LEU A 82 -6.39 0.61 26.54
C LEU A 82 -5.28 -0.32 27.03
N ARG A 83 -4.02 0.00 26.72
CA ARG A 83 -2.85 -0.77 27.12
C ARG A 83 -2.77 -0.89 28.64
N ASN A 84 -2.87 0.25 29.34
CA ASN A 84 -2.79 0.31 30.80
C ASN A 84 -3.98 -0.39 31.47
N ARG A 85 -5.19 -0.19 30.95
CA ARG A 85 -6.41 -0.78 31.52
C ARG A 85 -6.47 -2.30 31.36
N LEU A 86 -5.95 -2.83 30.26
CA LEU A 86 -6.04 -4.26 29.91
C LEU A 86 -4.73 -5.03 30.13
N GLY A 87 -3.65 -4.37 30.53
CA GLY A 87 -2.34 -5.01 30.75
C GLY A 87 -1.71 -5.55 29.46
N LEU A 88 -1.97 -4.92 28.32
CA LEU A 88 -1.51 -5.40 27.01
C LEU A 88 -0.05 -5.02 26.75
N LYS A 89 0.67 -5.87 26.00
CA LYS A 89 2.07 -5.59 25.61
C LYS A 89 2.18 -4.56 24.50
N TYR A 90 1.20 -4.56 23.60
CA TYR A 90 1.15 -3.69 22.43
C TYR A 90 -0.32 -3.36 22.13
N VAL A 91 -0.58 -2.09 21.85
CA VAL A 91 -1.88 -1.58 21.37
C VAL A 91 -1.57 -0.53 20.32
N ASP A 92 -2.31 -0.59 19.23
CA ASP A 92 -2.31 0.45 18.22
C ASP A 92 -3.76 0.77 17.86
N VAL A 93 -4.03 2.05 17.59
CA VAL A 93 -5.35 2.59 17.30
C VAL A 93 -5.22 3.43 16.04
N THR A 94 -6.04 3.10 15.04
CA THR A 94 -6.02 3.81 13.76
C THR A 94 -7.27 4.66 13.61
N PRO A 95 -7.16 5.81 12.90
CA PRO A 95 -8.33 6.60 12.56
C PRO A 95 -9.24 5.78 11.64
N THR A 96 -10.54 5.98 11.79
CA THR A 96 -11.56 5.43 10.90
C THR A 96 -12.20 6.59 10.13
N ASP A 97 -12.41 6.41 8.83
CA ASP A 97 -13.24 7.33 8.03
C ASP A 97 -14.71 7.14 8.44
N PRO A 98 -15.39 8.17 9.00
CA PRO A 98 -16.79 8.06 9.41
C PRO A 98 -17.75 7.74 8.26
N GLY A 99 -17.37 8.02 7.01
CA GLY A 99 -18.17 7.73 5.82
C GLY A 99 -17.89 6.37 5.18
N SER A 100 -16.95 5.59 5.73
CA SER A 100 -16.59 4.27 5.22
C SER A 100 -17.42 3.17 5.89
N ASP A 101 -18.00 2.27 5.08
CA ASP A 101 -18.66 1.05 5.56
C ASP A 101 -17.67 0.01 6.15
N SER A 102 -16.37 0.26 6.00
CA SER A 102 -15.30 -0.64 6.44
C SER A 102 -14.28 0.07 7.31
N THR A 103 -14.05 -0.46 8.50
CA THR A 103 -12.98 -0.06 9.42
C THR A 103 -11.69 -0.87 9.20
N ILE A 104 -11.69 -1.80 8.24
CA ILE A 104 -10.61 -2.78 8.07
C ILE A 104 -9.33 -2.11 7.57
N SER A 105 -9.41 -1.09 6.72
CA SER A 105 -8.23 -0.53 6.05
C SER A 105 -7.19 0.02 7.03
N GLY A 106 -7.62 0.82 8.01
CA GLY A 106 -6.72 1.36 9.04
C GLY A 106 -6.05 0.25 9.84
N VAL A 107 -6.84 -0.70 10.34
CA VAL A 107 -6.34 -1.83 11.13
C VAL A 107 -5.40 -2.72 10.31
N ALA A 108 -5.69 -2.93 9.02
CA ALA A 108 -4.86 -3.73 8.13
C ALA A 108 -3.48 -3.09 7.88
N GLU A 109 -3.42 -1.76 7.69
CA GLU A 109 -2.17 -1.02 7.55
C GLU A 109 -1.31 -1.11 8.83
N ALA A 110 -1.91 -0.87 10.00
CA ALA A 110 -1.22 -0.98 11.28
C ALA A 110 -0.72 -2.42 11.55
N ALA A 111 -1.55 -3.43 11.26
CA ALA A 111 -1.18 -4.82 11.39
C ALA A 111 -0.04 -5.21 10.41
N CYS A 112 -0.09 -4.73 9.16
CA CYS A 112 0.98 -4.93 8.18
C CYS A 112 2.31 -4.37 8.70
N ALA A 113 2.32 -3.11 9.18
CA ALA A 113 3.51 -2.47 9.73
C ALA A 113 4.10 -3.25 10.91
N GLU A 114 3.25 -3.74 11.82
CA GLU A 114 3.70 -4.55 12.97
C GLU A 114 4.26 -5.91 12.53
N VAL A 115 3.58 -6.61 11.62
CA VAL A 115 4.08 -7.88 11.07
C VAL A 115 5.41 -7.66 10.35
N GLU A 116 5.53 -6.62 9.53
CA GLU A 116 6.76 -6.26 8.82
C GLU A 116 7.91 -5.99 9.81
N ARG A 117 7.65 -5.34 10.94
CA ARG A 117 8.62 -5.12 12.02
C ARG A 117 9.15 -6.42 12.62
N TRP A 118 8.29 -7.42 12.80
CA TRP A 118 8.69 -8.74 13.31
C TRP A 118 9.47 -9.55 12.27
N LEU A 119 9.02 -9.52 11.01
CA LEU A 119 9.64 -10.28 9.93
C LEU A 119 11.01 -9.73 9.50
N LYS A 120 11.30 -8.44 9.78
CA LYS A 120 12.62 -7.83 9.52
C LYS A 120 13.70 -8.21 10.54
N ARG A 121 13.38 -8.96 11.59
CA ARG A 121 14.39 -9.40 12.57
C ARG A 121 15.31 -10.44 11.94
N GLU A 122 16.59 -10.42 12.34
CA GLU A 122 17.57 -11.41 11.87
C GLU A 122 17.30 -12.81 12.43
N GLU A 123 16.79 -12.87 13.65
CA GLU A 123 16.44 -14.13 14.30
C GLU A 123 15.19 -14.75 13.66
N PRO A 124 15.22 -16.05 13.32
CA PRO A 124 14.04 -16.74 12.82
C PRO A 124 12.89 -16.68 13.82
N VAL A 125 11.71 -16.27 13.35
CA VAL A 125 10.48 -16.22 14.15
C VAL A 125 9.46 -17.23 13.64
N ILE A 126 8.82 -17.96 14.55
CA ILE A 126 7.68 -18.81 14.23
C ILE A 126 6.41 -17.97 14.42
N VAL A 127 5.63 -17.82 13.35
CA VAL A 127 4.39 -17.04 13.35
C VAL A 127 3.19 -17.96 13.19
N ALA A 128 2.27 -17.91 14.14
CA ALA A 128 0.96 -18.56 14.01
C ALA A 128 -0.01 -17.61 13.29
N VAL A 129 -0.67 -18.09 12.23
CA VAL A 129 -1.54 -17.27 11.39
C VAL A 129 -2.98 -17.79 11.51
N GLY A 130 -3.89 -16.90 11.90
CA GLY A 130 -5.33 -17.17 11.94
C GLY A 130 -6.00 -17.02 10.57
N THR A 131 -7.33 -16.97 10.56
CA THR A 131 -8.12 -16.64 9.36
C THR A 131 -8.93 -15.37 9.57
N GLY A 132 -9.31 -14.68 8.50
CA GLY A 132 -10.21 -13.53 8.57
C GLY A 132 -9.89 -12.43 7.55
N ARG A 133 -10.88 -11.57 7.32
CA ARG A 133 -10.79 -10.48 6.33
C ARG A 133 -9.71 -9.45 6.71
N THR A 134 -9.58 -9.11 7.98
CA THR A 134 -8.57 -8.17 8.47
C THR A 134 -7.15 -8.68 8.27
N LEU A 135 -6.91 -9.94 8.64
CA LEU A 135 -5.58 -10.55 8.50
C LEU A 135 -5.20 -10.74 7.04
N LYS A 136 -6.15 -11.17 6.19
CA LYS A 136 -5.95 -11.24 4.75
C LYS A 136 -5.55 -9.87 4.18
N ALA A 137 -6.29 -8.82 4.53
CA ALA A 137 -5.99 -7.46 4.07
C ALA A 137 -4.59 -7.00 4.51
N ALA A 138 -4.20 -7.26 5.78
CA ALA A 138 -2.87 -6.91 6.27
C ALA A 138 -1.75 -7.65 5.51
N VAL A 139 -1.91 -8.95 5.25
CA VAL A 139 -0.92 -9.76 4.53
C VAL A 139 -0.82 -9.35 3.05
N GLU A 140 -1.93 -8.97 2.42
CA GLU A 140 -1.93 -8.46 1.03
C GLU A 140 -1.17 -7.14 0.88
N LEU A 141 -1.02 -6.37 1.97
CA LEU A 141 -0.24 -5.13 2.00
C LEU A 141 1.25 -5.35 2.23
N LEU A 142 1.70 -6.54 2.65
CA LEU A 142 3.13 -6.80 2.90
C LEU A 142 3.95 -6.65 1.61
N PRO A 143 5.18 -6.10 1.71
CA PRO A 143 6.07 -6.04 0.57
C PRO A 143 6.40 -7.45 0.06
N ARG A 144 6.51 -7.59 -1.26
CA ARG A 144 6.87 -8.85 -1.94
C ARG A 144 8.36 -9.08 -1.99
#